data_AF-A0A9X1XC74-F1
#
_entry.id   AF-A0A9X1XC74-F1
#
_cell.length_a   1.000
_cell.length_b   1.000
_cell.length_c   1.000
_cell.angle_alpha   90.00
_cell.angle_beta   90.00
_cell.angle_gamma   90.00
#
_symmetry.space_group_name_H-M   'P 1'
#
loop_
_entity.id
_entity.type
_entity.pdbx_description
1 polymer ?
#
loop_
_entity_poly.entity_id
_entity_poly.type
_entity_poly.pdbx_seq_one_letter_code
_entity_poly.pdbx_strand_id
1 'polypeptide(L)'
;MFKIHLHSDTLIIVVHEIYGLNQHMKKVCKFLSQQEFDVICPNVLGRETPFDYYEESLAYEHFMKNVGFEKTSEKVKKLVKENKPNYKKIFITGFSVGATVAWICSKEAGVDGIIGYYGSRIRNYTEVSPQCPVLLFFPEEEKSFAVDELITVLQKKDVEVYKFAGKHGFSDPHTANYNEESANQAFHHLKNFLERSDYVGSKS
;
A
#
# COMPACT_ATOMS: atom_id res chain seq x y z
N MET A 1 -1.82 6.82 -15.18
CA MET A 1 -1.72 7.24 -13.76
C MET A 1 -3.03 7.88 -13.40
N PHE A 2 -3.59 7.54 -12.24
CA PHE A 2 -4.84 8.13 -11.75
C PHE A 2 -4.49 9.17 -10.68
N LYS A 3 -5.15 10.34 -10.72
CA LYS A 3 -4.90 11.45 -9.79
C LYS A 3 -6.21 12.10 -9.38
N ILE A 4 -6.32 12.48 -8.12
CA ILE A 4 -7.37 13.34 -7.59
C ILE A 4 -6.68 14.43 -6.77
N HIS A 5 -6.96 15.70 -7.09
CA HIS A 5 -6.42 16.86 -6.39
C HIS A 5 -7.59 17.65 -5.81
N LEU A 6 -7.59 17.80 -4.49
CA LEU A 6 -8.59 18.52 -3.70
C LEU A 6 -7.98 19.75 -3.00
N HIS A 7 -6.70 20.05 -3.27
CA HIS A 7 -5.90 21.09 -2.60
C HIS A 7 -5.59 20.77 -1.13
N SER A 8 -5.49 19.47 -0.81
CA SER A 8 -5.00 19.01 0.49
C SER A 8 -3.50 19.31 0.65
N ASP A 9 -3.04 19.51 1.88
CA ASP A 9 -1.61 19.58 2.19
C ASP A 9 -0.98 18.17 2.38
N THR A 10 -1.80 17.13 2.27
CA THR A 10 -1.43 15.73 2.45
C THR A 10 -1.74 14.92 1.20
N LEU A 11 -0.72 14.22 0.69
CA LEU A 11 -0.79 13.34 -0.47
C LEU A 11 -0.72 11.88 -0.05
N ILE A 12 -1.57 11.04 -0.64
CA ILE A 12 -1.49 9.59 -0.55
C ILE A 12 -1.11 9.00 -1.91
N ILE A 13 0.05 8.34 -1.96
CA ILE A 13 0.47 7.55 -3.12
C ILE A 13 -0.07 6.12 -2.95
N VAL A 14 -1.01 5.72 -3.82
CA VAL A 14 -1.63 4.38 -3.81
C VAL A 14 -0.89 3.48 -4.79
N VAL A 15 -0.26 2.41 -4.32
CA VAL A 15 0.45 1.44 -5.18
C VAL A 15 -0.42 0.20 -5.36
N HIS A 16 -0.78 -0.05 -6.61
CA HIS A 16 -1.75 -1.10 -6.97
C HIS A 16 -1.17 -2.53 -6.86
N GLU A 17 -2.09 -3.51 -6.92
CA GLU A 17 -1.79 -4.94 -7.00
C GLU A 17 -1.23 -5.34 -8.38
N ILE A 18 -1.06 -6.64 -8.63
CA ILE A 18 -0.54 -7.15 -9.92
C ILE A 18 -1.46 -6.85 -11.12
N TYR A 19 -2.74 -6.54 -10.87
CA TYR A 19 -3.74 -6.31 -11.93
C TYR A 19 -3.64 -4.92 -12.56
N GLY A 20 -2.99 -3.96 -11.92
CA GLY A 20 -2.91 -2.58 -12.42
C GLY A 20 -4.01 -1.68 -11.85
N LEU A 21 -4.36 -0.63 -12.59
CA LEU A 21 -5.40 0.33 -12.20
C LEU A 21 -6.82 -0.21 -12.46
N ASN A 22 -7.17 -1.29 -11.76
CA ASN A 22 -8.47 -1.95 -11.84
C ASN A 22 -9.57 -1.18 -11.06
N GLN A 23 -10.78 -1.76 -10.99
CA GLN A 23 -11.91 -1.14 -10.28
C GLN A 23 -11.67 -1.01 -8.77
N HIS A 24 -11.05 -2.02 -8.15
CA HIS A 24 -10.71 -1.98 -6.73
C HIS A 24 -9.82 -0.77 -6.41
N MET A 25 -8.74 -0.58 -7.18
CA MET A 25 -7.82 0.55 -6.99
C MET A 25 -8.48 1.91 -7.21
N LYS A 26 -9.37 2.02 -8.21
CA LYS A 26 -10.15 3.25 -8.42
C LYS A 26 -11.08 3.56 -7.25
N LYS A 27 -11.72 2.54 -6.66
CA LYS A 27 -12.57 2.70 -5.47
C LYS A 27 -11.75 3.16 -4.27
N VAL A 28 -10.61 2.54 -4.00
CA VAL A 28 -9.69 2.97 -2.93
C VAL A 28 -9.26 4.42 -3.11
N CYS A 29 -8.84 4.82 -4.33
CA CYS A 29 -8.40 6.19 -4.57
C CYS A 29 -9.53 7.21 -4.35
N LYS A 30 -10.75 6.91 -4.85
CA LYS A 30 -11.92 7.77 -4.63
C LYS A 30 -12.26 7.85 -3.15
N PHE A 31 -12.24 6.73 -2.45
CA PHE A 31 -12.50 6.69 -1.02
C PHE A 31 -11.54 7.59 -0.23
N LEU A 32 -10.23 7.48 -0.48
CA LEU A 32 -9.23 8.31 0.20
C LEU A 32 -9.43 9.79 -0.10
N SER A 33 -9.79 10.14 -1.34
CA SER A 33 -10.13 11.52 -1.68
C SER A 33 -11.39 12.03 -0.97
N GLN A 34 -12.37 11.16 -0.67
CA GLN A 34 -13.54 11.54 0.14
C GLN A 34 -13.19 11.83 1.59
N GLN A 35 -11.99 11.45 2.05
CA GLN A 35 -11.43 11.84 3.34
C GLN A 35 -10.53 13.08 3.22
N GLU A 36 -10.68 13.88 2.15
CA GLU A 36 -9.98 15.15 1.92
C GLU A 36 -8.46 15.05 1.70
N PHE A 37 -7.99 13.88 1.24
CA PHE A 37 -6.60 13.70 0.81
C PHE A 37 -6.44 13.87 -0.70
N ASP A 38 -5.31 14.45 -1.12
CA ASP A 38 -4.87 14.35 -2.51
C ASP A 38 -4.37 12.93 -2.75
N VAL A 39 -4.64 12.36 -3.94
CA VAL A 39 -4.33 10.96 -4.23
C VAL A 39 -3.62 10.83 -5.57
N ILE A 40 -2.53 10.07 -5.60
CA ILE A 40 -1.84 9.65 -6.84
C ILE A 40 -1.72 8.13 -6.84
N CYS A 41 -2.23 7.48 -7.90
CA CYS A 41 -2.04 6.06 -8.13
C CYS A 41 -1.25 5.86 -9.44
N PRO A 42 0.08 5.62 -9.38
CA PRO A 42 0.87 5.39 -10.57
C PRO A 42 0.48 4.06 -11.23
N ASN A 43 0.39 4.07 -12.56
CA ASN A 43 0.35 2.82 -13.31
C ASN A 43 1.78 2.30 -13.46
N VAL A 44 2.12 1.20 -12.79
CA VAL A 44 3.47 0.63 -12.80
C VAL A 44 3.62 -0.54 -13.77
N LEU A 45 2.52 -1.07 -14.33
CA LEU A 45 2.57 -2.23 -15.24
C LEU A 45 3.02 -1.90 -16.65
N GLY A 46 2.94 -0.63 -17.06
CA GLY A 46 3.28 -0.20 -18.43
C GLY A 46 2.25 -0.59 -19.48
N ARG A 47 1.03 -0.99 -19.07
CA ARG A 47 -0.12 -1.25 -19.94
C ARG A 47 -1.30 -0.39 -19.54
N GLU A 48 -2.10 0.07 -20.49
CA GLU A 48 -3.25 0.94 -20.21
C GLU A 48 -4.41 0.17 -19.57
N THR A 49 -4.75 -0.99 -20.13
CA THR A 49 -5.80 -1.87 -19.61
C THR A 49 -5.27 -2.68 -18.43
N PRO A 50 -5.96 -2.74 -17.29
CA PRO A 50 -5.62 -3.67 -16.20
C PRO A 50 -5.83 -5.11 -16.65
N PHE A 51 -5.16 -6.05 -15.99
CA PHE A 51 -5.49 -7.47 -16.14
C PHE A 51 -6.84 -7.78 -15.49
N ASP A 52 -7.54 -8.75 -16.05
CA ASP A 52 -8.72 -9.32 -15.40
C ASP A 52 -8.32 -10.26 -14.26
N TYR A 53 -9.22 -10.46 -13.28
CA TYR A 53 -8.93 -11.28 -12.10
C TYR A 53 -8.64 -12.75 -12.43
N TYR A 54 -9.23 -13.29 -13.50
CA TYR A 54 -8.94 -14.66 -13.95
C TYR A 54 -7.53 -14.80 -14.57
N GLU A 55 -6.86 -13.69 -14.86
CA GLU A 55 -5.50 -13.66 -15.42
C GLU A 55 -4.41 -13.56 -14.34
N GLU A 56 -4.71 -13.89 -13.08
CA GLU A 56 -3.80 -13.75 -11.93
C GLU A 56 -2.37 -14.26 -12.22
N SER A 57 -2.24 -15.45 -12.81
CA SER A 57 -0.91 -16.01 -13.13
C SER A 57 -0.15 -15.18 -14.17
N LEU A 58 -0.82 -14.70 -15.22
CA LEU A 58 -0.23 -13.84 -16.25
C LEU A 58 0.13 -12.47 -15.68
N ALA A 59 -0.74 -11.91 -14.83
CA ALA A 59 -0.52 -10.64 -14.15
C ALA A 59 0.71 -10.70 -13.23
N TYR A 60 0.81 -11.77 -12.45
CA TYR A 60 1.94 -12.02 -11.57
C TYR A 60 3.23 -12.24 -12.35
N GLU A 61 3.21 -13.09 -13.39
CA GLU A 61 4.36 -13.33 -14.25
C GLU A 61 4.86 -12.03 -14.90
N HIS A 62 3.94 -11.23 -15.44
CA HIS A 62 4.29 -9.93 -16.03
C HIS A 62 4.93 -9.01 -15.00
N PHE A 63 4.36 -8.92 -13.79
CA PHE A 63 4.94 -8.10 -12.74
C PHE A 63 6.37 -8.55 -12.44
N MET A 64 6.59 -9.84 -12.22
CA MET A 64 7.91 -10.36 -11.86
C MET A 64 8.95 -10.23 -12.97
N LYS A 65 8.57 -10.44 -14.25
CA LYS A 65 9.50 -10.41 -15.38
C LYS A 65 9.78 -9.00 -15.93
N ASN A 66 8.77 -8.14 -15.98
CA ASN A 66 8.84 -6.88 -16.74
C ASN A 66 8.82 -5.62 -15.86
N VAL A 67 8.32 -5.74 -14.63
CA VAL A 67 8.06 -4.62 -13.73
C VAL A 67 9.02 -4.68 -12.54
N GLY A 68 8.86 -5.64 -11.64
CA GLY A 68 9.74 -5.90 -10.50
C GLY A 68 9.61 -4.89 -9.36
N PHE A 69 10.01 -5.32 -8.15
CA PHE A 69 9.95 -4.48 -6.95
C PHE A 69 10.89 -3.28 -7.02
N GLU A 70 12.13 -3.47 -7.49
CA GLU A 70 13.14 -2.42 -7.54
C GLU A 70 12.71 -1.23 -8.42
N LYS A 71 12.41 -1.48 -9.70
CA LYS A 71 11.95 -0.47 -10.64
C LYS A 71 10.65 0.21 -10.18
N THR A 72 9.75 -0.54 -9.57
CA THR A 72 8.50 0.02 -9.01
C THR A 72 8.80 0.95 -7.83
N SER A 73 9.69 0.53 -6.93
CA SER A 73 10.10 1.32 -5.77
C SER A 73 10.79 2.61 -6.22
N GLU A 74 11.70 2.55 -7.19
CA GLU A 74 12.33 3.75 -7.76
C GLU A 74 11.32 4.73 -8.37
N LYS A 75 10.30 4.21 -9.06
CA LYS A 75 9.22 5.05 -9.58
C LYS A 75 8.40 5.71 -8.47
N VAL A 76 8.11 5.01 -7.38
CA VAL A 76 7.39 5.56 -6.23
C VAL A 76 8.24 6.60 -5.49
N LYS A 77 9.53 6.31 -5.24
CA LYS A 77 10.47 7.26 -4.63
C LYS A 77 10.61 8.53 -5.46
N LYS A 78 10.64 8.42 -6.79
CA LYS A 78 10.65 9.57 -7.69
C LYS A 78 9.39 10.44 -7.49
N LEU A 79 8.22 9.82 -7.39
CA LEU A 79 6.97 10.54 -7.11
C LEU A 79 6.99 11.24 -5.74
N VAL A 80 7.52 10.59 -4.71
CA VAL A 80 7.71 11.23 -3.39
C VAL A 80 8.56 12.49 -3.54
N LYS A 81 9.74 12.38 -4.18
CA LYS A 81 10.67 13.51 -4.37
C LYS A 81 10.05 14.66 -5.17
N GLU A 82 9.35 14.34 -6.26
CA GLU A 82 8.71 15.34 -7.12
C GLU A 82 7.56 16.08 -6.43
N ASN A 83 6.88 15.42 -5.49
CA ASN A 83 5.70 16.01 -4.82
C ASN A 83 6.03 16.62 -3.45
N LYS A 84 7.14 16.25 -2.79
CA LYS A 84 7.47 16.74 -1.44
C LYS A 84 7.48 18.28 -1.30
N PRO A 85 7.91 19.09 -2.30
CA PRO A 85 7.81 20.54 -2.20
C PRO A 85 6.38 21.09 -2.15
N ASN A 86 5.38 20.32 -2.62
CA ASN A 86 3.99 20.76 -2.75
C ASN A 86 3.09 20.25 -1.62
N TYR A 87 3.55 19.29 -0.81
CA TYR A 87 2.77 18.68 0.26
C TYR A 87 3.56 18.69 1.56
N LYS A 88 2.88 18.99 2.67
CA LYS A 88 3.48 18.83 4.00
C LYS A 88 3.72 17.36 4.30
N LYS A 89 2.76 16.51 3.94
CA LYS A 89 2.80 15.07 4.22
C LYS A 89 2.61 14.21 2.98
N ILE A 90 3.39 13.14 2.88
CA ILE A 90 3.25 12.13 1.83
C ILE A 90 3.18 10.75 2.49
N PHE A 91 2.06 10.08 2.33
CA PHE A 91 1.88 8.68 2.74
C PHE A 91 1.93 7.77 1.51
N ILE A 92 2.34 6.51 1.72
CA ILE A 92 2.24 5.47 0.70
C ILE A 92 1.33 4.37 1.23
N THR A 93 0.23 4.10 0.52
CA THR A 93 -0.57 2.90 0.78
C THR A 93 -0.40 1.92 -0.36
N GLY A 94 -0.23 0.64 -0.07
CA GLY A 94 0.02 -0.38 -1.06
C GLY A 94 -0.78 -1.65 -0.82
N PHE A 95 -1.13 -2.35 -1.90
CA PHE A 95 -1.90 -3.60 -1.86
C PHE A 95 -1.10 -4.72 -2.54
N SER A 96 -1.01 -5.89 -1.90
CA SER A 96 -0.25 -7.04 -2.43
C SER A 96 1.21 -6.65 -2.74
N VAL A 97 1.63 -6.75 -4.01
CA VAL A 97 2.95 -6.27 -4.47
C VAL A 97 3.19 -4.81 -4.14
N GLY A 98 2.13 -3.97 -4.16
CA GLY A 98 2.20 -2.57 -3.77
C GLY A 98 2.52 -2.38 -2.29
N ALA A 99 2.04 -3.25 -1.40
CA ALA A 99 2.38 -3.20 0.03
C ALA A 99 3.87 -3.51 0.25
N THR A 100 4.43 -4.43 -0.54
CA THR A 100 5.87 -4.71 -0.50
C THR A 100 6.68 -3.51 -1.01
N VAL A 101 6.21 -2.82 -2.05
CA VAL A 101 6.83 -1.57 -2.51
C VAL A 101 6.76 -0.48 -1.45
N ALA A 102 5.60 -0.30 -0.80
CA ALA A 102 5.43 0.66 0.29
C ALA A 102 6.41 0.37 1.44
N TRP A 103 6.56 -0.90 1.83
CA TRP A 103 7.55 -1.35 2.80
C TRP A 103 8.99 -0.98 2.38
N ILE A 104 9.40 -1.26 1.15
CA ILE A 104 10.74 -0.90 0.63
C ILE A 104 10.96 0.62 0.66
N CYS A 105 9.92 1.40 0.37
CA CYS A 105 9.96 2.86 0.38
C CYS A 105 9.87 3.48 1.80
N SER A 106 9.62 2.70 2.85
CA SER A 106 9.52 3.20 4.23
C SER A 106 10.80 3.84 4.78
N LYS A 107 11.95 3.58 4.14
CA LYS A 107 13.23 4.22 4.47
C LYS A 107 13.51 5.51 3.70
N GLU A 108 12.64 5.89 2.76
CA GLU A 108 12.86 7.04 1.89
C GLU A 108 12.53 8.34 2.62
N ALA A 109 13.43 9.32 2.52
CA ALA A 109 13.20 10.65 3.07
C ALA A 109 11.98 11.30 2.39
N GLY A 110 11.15 11.96 3.19
CA GLY A 110 9.93 12.63 2.72
C GLY A 110 8.69 11.74 2.64
N VAL A 111 8.80 10.45 3.01
CA VAL A 111 7.65 9.59 3.30
C VAL A 111 7.30 9.75 4.79
N ASP A 112 6.10 10.22 5.07
CA ASP A 112 5.61 10.51 6.43
C ASP A 112 4.91 9.30 7.08
N GLY A 113 4.62 8.26 6.30
CA GLY A 113 4.18 6.95 6.79
C GLY A 113 3.77 6.01 5.67
N ILE A 114 3.70 4.71 5.96
CA ILE A 114 3.21 3.72 4.99
C ILE A 114 2.12 2.83 5.56
N ILE A 115 1.22 2.40 4.68
CA ILE A 115 0.17 1.42 4.96
C ILE A 115 0.29 0.27 3.96
N GLY A 116 0.35 -0.97 4.43
CA GLY A 116 0.50 -2.15 3.57
C GLY A 116 -0.62 -3.17 3.78
N TYR A 117 -1.36 -3.48 2.72
CA TYR A 117 -2.36 -4.54 2.70
C TYR A 117 -1.77 -5.83 2.11
N TYR A 118 -1.75 -6.90 2.91
CA TYR A 118 -1.39 -8.28 2.53
C TYR A 118 -0.11 -8.36 1.68
N GLY A 119 0.97 -7.72 2.16
CA GLY A 119 2.26 -7.65 1.46
C GLY A 119 3.10 -8.92 1.60
N SER A 120 2.76 -9.99 0.87
CA SER A 120 3.41 -11.30 1.03
C SER A 120 4.94 -11.28 0.82
N ARG A 121 5.45 -10.40 -0.06
CA ARG A 121 6.89 -10.33 -0.39
C ARG A 121 7.71 -9.50 0.61
N ILE A 122 7.09 -8.88 1.62
CA ILE A 122 7.82 -8.23 2.73
C ILE A 122 8.79 -9.21 3.42
N ARG A 123 8.47 -10.51 3.46
CA ARG A 123 9.37 -11.58 3.96
C ARG A 123 10.72 -11.65 3.27
N ASN A 124 10.82 -11.14 2.03
CA ASN A 124 12.05 -11.10 1.26
C ASN A 124 12.86 -9.80 1.46
N TYR A 125 12.34 -8.86 2.26
CA TYR A 125 12.92 -7.53 2.49
C TYR A 125 12.93 -7.18 3.99
N THR A 126 13.13 -8.17 4.86
CA THR A 126 13.11 -7.99 6.32
C THR A 126 14.32 -7.23 6.85
N GLU A 127 15.36 -7.05 6.04
CA GLU A 127 16.51 -6.19 6.33
C GLU A 127 16.16 -4.69 6.29
N VAL A 128 15.07 -4.32 5.61
CA VAL A 128 14.59 -2.92 5.58
C VAL A 128 14.31 -2.45 7.01
N SER A 129 14.81 -1.26 7.33
CA SER A 129 14.58 -0.57 8.59
C SER A 129 13.82 0.73 8.30
N PRO A 130 12.50 0.77 8.57
CA PRO A 130 11.67 1.93 8.30
C PRO A 130 12.22 3.20 8.96
N GLN A 131 12.05 4.35 8.30
CA GLN A 131 12.37 5.69 8.82
C GLN A 131 11.12 6.53 9.03
N CYS A 132 9.94 5.93 8.87
CA CYS A 132 8.64 6.52 9.10
C CYS A 132 7.70 5.51 9.78
N PRO A 133 6.58 5.97 10.37
CA PRO A 133 5.54 5.09 10.90
C PRO A 133 5.03 4.08 9.85
N VAL A 134 4.81 2.84 10.28
CA VAL A 134 4.37 1.73 9.42
C VAL A 134 3.14 1.08 10.01
N LEU A 135 2.11 0.90 9.17
CA LEU A 135 0.94 0.09 9.44
C LEU A 135 0.83 -1.06 8.44
N LEU A 136 0.77 -2.30 8.91
CA LEU A 136 0.67 -3.49 8.06
C LEU A 136 -0.57 -4.32 8.44
N PHE A 137 -1.28 -4.77 7.42
CA PHE A 137 -2.42 -5.65 7.54
C PHE A 137 -2.10 -6.97 6.86
N PHE A 138 -2.08 -8.05 7.63
CA PHE A 138 -1.88 -9.41 7.10
C PHE A 138 -3.18 -10.21 7.14
N PRO A 139 -3.39 -11.11 6.17
CA PRO A 139 -4.45 -12.10 6.28
C PRO A 139 -4.07 -13.14 7.33
N GLU A 140 -5.06 -13.80 7.91
CA GLU A 140 -4.86 -14.93 8.82
C GLU A 140 -4.26 -16.12 8.08
N GLU A 141 -4.71 -16.35 6.85
CA GLU A 141 -4.27 -17.46 6.02
C GLU A 141 -3.49 -16.98 4.80
N GLU A 142 -2.29 -17.55 4.61
CA GLU A 142 -1.48 -17.33 3.43
C GLU A 142 -0.76 -18.62 3.02
N LYS A 143 -0.98 -19.07 1.78
CA LYS A 143 -0.41 -20.35 1.31
C LYS A 143 1.10 -20.28 1.11
N SER A 144 1.64 -19.07 0.89
CA SER A 144 3.01 -18.90 0.40
C SER A 144 4.06 -18.76 1.52
N PHE A 145 3.66 -18.54 2.77
CA PHE A 145 4.55 -18.45 3.95
C PHE A 145 3.75 -18.49 5.27
N ALA A 146 4.45 -18.72 6.39
CA ALA A 146 3.87 -18.59 7.73
C ALA A 146 3.74 -17.12 8.15
N VAL A 147 2.50 -16.62 8.23
CA VAL A 147 2.21 -15.21 8.53
C VAL A 147 2.78 -14.80 9.90
N ASP A 148 2.56 -15.61 10.93
CA ASP A 148 2.96 -15.28 12.30
C ASP A 148 4.48 -15.18 12.49
N GLU A 149 5.25 -15.99 11.74
CA GLU A 149 6.71 -15.90 11.75
C GLU A 149 7.18 -14.55 11.18
N LEU A 150 6.58 -14.11 10.06
CA LEU A 150 6.89 -12.81 9.49
C LEU A 150 6.49 -11.67 10.45
N ILE A 151 5.30 -11.72 11.03
CA ILE A 151 4.83 -10.70 11.99
C ILE A 151 5.81 -10.59 13.17
N THR A 152 6.25 -11.73 13.72
CA THR A 152 7.22 -11.77 14.83
C THR A 152 8.55 -11.10 14.46
N VAL A 153 9.02 -11.25 13.21
CA VAL A 153 10.22 -10.57 12.73
C VAL A 153 9.99 -9.06 12.59
N LEU A 154 8.85 -8.66 12.03
CA LEU A 154 8.53 -7.27 11.75
C LEU A 154 8.27 -6.44 13.02
N GLN A 155 7.59 -7.01 14.02
CA GLN A 155 7.30 -6.34 15.29
C GLN A 155 8.56 -5.88 16.05
N LYS A 156 9.73 -6.45 15.76
CA LYS A 156 11.02 -5.99 16.31
C LYS A 156 11.47 -4.63 15.76
N LYS A 157 10.75 -4.06 14.79
CA LYS A 157 11.09 -2.82 14.08
C LYS A 157 10.14 -1.65 14.42
N ASP A 158 9.42 -1.74 15.53
CA ASP A 158 8.47 -0.71 15.98
C ASP A 158 7.40 -0.36 14.93
N VAL A 159 6.80 -1.41 14.36
CA VAL A 159 5.76 -1.29 13.32
C VAL A 159 4.41 -1.78 13.86
N GLU A 160 3.33 -1.11 13.46
CA GLU A 160 1.98 -1.51 13.81
C GLU A 160 1.49 -2.59 12.85
N VAL A 161 1.01 -3.72 13.40
CA VAL A 161 0.59 -4.86 12.60
C VAL A 161 -0.75 -5.38 13.10
N TYR A 162 -1.70 -5.56 12.20
CA TYR A 162 -2.94 -6.28 12.45
C TYR A 162 -3.03 -7.50 11.55
N LYS A 163 -3.57 -8.58 12.11
CA LYS A 163 -3.90 -9.79 11.38
C LYS A 163 -5.42 -9.91 11.35
N PHE A 164 -5.99 -10.12 10.17
CA PHE A 164 -7.44 -10.19 9.96
C PHE A 164 -7.87 -11.53 9.38
N ALA A 165 -9.10 -11.95 9.70
CA ALA A 165 -9.69 -13.16 9.16
C ALA A 165 -9.75 -13.11 7.63
N GLY A 166 -9.39 -14.22 6.97
CA GLY A 166 -9.42 -14.34 5.52
C GLY A 166 -8.04 -14.55 4.90
N LYS A 167 -7.98 -14.38 3.57
CA LYS A 167 -6.84 -14.71 2.71
C LYS A 167 -6.30 -13.46 2.01
N HIS A 168 -5.21 -13.63 1.28
CA HIS A 168 -4.69 -12.59 0.39
C HIS A 168 -5.80 -11.98 -0.48
N GLY A 169 -5.89 -10.64 -0.49
CA GLY A 169 -6.97 -9.94 -1.19
C GLY A 169 -8.25 -9.74 -0.36
N PHE A 170 -8.22 -9.96 0.97
CA PHE A 170 -9.42 -9.81 1.82
C PHE A 170 -10.11 -8.44 1.73
N SER A 171 -9.39 -7.39 1.33
CA SER A 171 -9.96 -6.03 1.15
C SER A 171 -10.51 -5.76 -0.25
N ASP A 172 -10.35 -6.67 -1.21
CA ASP A 172 -10.84 -6.48 -2.59
C ASP A 172 -12.22 -7.11 -2.79
N PRO A 173 -13.30 -6.30 -2.90
CA PRO A 173 -14.67 -6.79 -3.06
C PRO A 173 -14.96 -7.47 -4.40
N HIS A 174 -13.99 -7.49 -5.32
CA HIS A 174 -14.12 -8.15 -6.61
C HIS A 174 -13.49 -9.56 -6.64
N THR A 175 -12.93 -10.02 -5.51
CA THR A 175 -12.33 -11.34 -5.40
C THR A 175 -13.17 -12.27 -4.51
N ALA A 176 -13.03 -13.57 -4.70
CA ALA A 176 -13.66 -14.56 -3.83
C ALA A 176 -13.10 -14.55 -2.39
N ASN A 177 -11.97 -13.87 -2.17
CA ASN A 177 -11.34 -13.76 -0.85
C ASN A 177 -11.86 -12.57 -0.04
N TYR A 178 -12.74 -11.74 -0.59
CA TYR A 178 -13.28 -10.57 0.10
C TYR A 178 -13.90 -10.96 1.44
N ASN A 179 -13.45 -10.29 2.49
CA ASN A 179 -14.03 -10.38 3.82
C ASN A 179 -14.44 -8.96 4.24
N GLU A 180 -15.73 -8.68 4.19
CA GLU A 180 -16.29 -7.34 4.41
C GLU A 180 -15.92 -6.78 5.80
N GLU A 181 -16.03 -7.60 6.84
CA GLU A 181 -15.70 -7.20 8.20
C GLU A 181 -14.22 -6.81 8.33
N SER A 182 -13.33 -7.66 7.84
CA SER A 182 -11.89 -7.42 7.86
C SER A 182 -11.49 -6.22 7.01
N ALA A 183 -12.12 -6.04 5.85
CA ALA A 183 -11.90 -4.89 4.99
C ALA A 183 -12.31 -3.59 5.70
N ASN A 184 -13.46 -3.58 6.39
CA ASN A 184 -13.97 -2.43 7.13
C ASN A 184 -13.09 -2.11 8.35
N GLN A 185 -12.64 -3.13 9.09
CA GLN A 185 -11.73 -2.95 10.23
C GLN A 185 -10.37 -2.41 9.77
N ALA A 186 -9.74 -3.03 8.77
CA ALA A 186 -8.48 -2.56 8.20
C ALA A 186 -8.60 -1.11 7.70
N PHE A 187 -9.73 -0.78 7.08
CA PHE A 187 -10.03 0.58 6.67
C PHE A 187 -10.11 1.56 7.86
N HIS A 188 -10.79 1.19 8.94
CA HIS A 188 -10.85 2.02 10.15
C HIS A 188 -9.46 2.29 10.74
N HIS A 189 -8.59 1.28 10.78
CA HIS A 189 -7.21 1.45 11.22
C HIS A 189 -6.40 2.36 10.28
N LEU A 190 -6.57 2.24 8.96
CA LEU A 190 -5.94 3.14 8.00
C LEU A 190 -6.35 4.59 8.27
N LYS A 191 -7.64 4.85 8.47
CA LYS A 191 -8.14 6.21 8.72
C LYS A 191 -7.52 6.80 10.00
N ASN A 192 -7.59 6.06 11.09
CA ASN A 192 -7.00 6.49 12.37
C ASN A 192 -5.50 6.74 12.26
N PHE A 193 -4.80 5.94 11.46
CA PHE A 193 -3.36 6.09 11.22
C PHE A 193 -3.02 7.36 10.45
N LEU A 194 -3.81 7.74 9.46
CA LEU A 194 -3.63 8.99 8.72
C LEU A 194 -3.92 10.19 9.64
N GLU A 195 -5.06 10.18 10.34
CA GLU A 195 -5.48 11.26 11.22
C GLU A 195 -4.48 11.51 12.35
N ARG A 196 -4.02 10.47 13.05
CA ARG A 196 -3.04 10.65 14.14
C ARG A 196 -1.72 11.21 13.63
N SER A 197 -1.34 10.81 12.42
CA SER A 197 -0.09 11.26 11.79
C SER A 197 -0.23 12.72 11.34
N ASP A 198 -1.45 13.20 11.07
CA ASP A 198 -1.76 14.61 10.82
C ASP A 198 -1.53 15.49 12.05
N TYR A 199 -1.83 15.00 13.26
CA TYR A 199 -1.65 15.76 14.51
C TYR A 199 -0.19 15.93 14.97
N VAL A 200 0.74 15.03 14.62
CA VAL A 200 2.15 15.12 15.08
C VAL A 200 2.90 16.33 14.49
N GLY A 201 2.31 17.04 13.52
CA GLY A 201 2.84 18.30 12.98
C GLY A 201 2.39 19.58 13.70
N SER A 202 1.63 19.46 14.81
CA SER A 202 1.04 20.61 15.53
C SER A 202 1.64 20.90 16.90
N LYS A 203 2.74 20.22 17.29
CA LYS A 203 3.51 20.62 18.46
C LYS A 203 4.58 21.62 18.03
N SER A 204 4.22 22.89 18.28
CA SER A 204 5.05 24.09 18.42
C SER A 204 6.49 23.84 18.84
#